data_AF-A0A9Q9SHJ7-F1
#
_entry.id   AF-A0A9Q9SHJ7-F1
#
_cell.length_a   1.000
_cell.length_b   1.000
_cell.length_c   1.000
_cell.angle_alpha   90.00
_cell.angle_beta   90.00
_cell.angle_gamma   90.00
#
_symmetry.space_group_name_H-M   'P 1'
#
loop_
_entity.id
_entity.type
_entity.pdbx_description
1 polymer ?
#
loop_
_entity_poly.entity_id
_entity_poly.type
_entity_poly.pdbx_seq_one_letter_code
_entity_poly.pdbx_strand_id
1 'polypeptide(L)'
;MVQVFDGRMTNPETISPTEIAHACEQHGRVVVQFSKPDAYGPDILQSLNEACRLAGDRLQVRFYGHYQTSFDAAVLRQLPETRDLSVDCLTEIVHEEEIGGLPGLKRLGFGVFNLNRPDFLDTIELGRLERLMLSENEKRNIDLSPLAKCGSLTELFVQGHAKGIDAIASLPGLRKLTLSCYAKKYPLGFIQASPGLKEMTLLLGGRDNLDDLSSPTIELLQVLRVRGLSTMGDLSRLPSLSALRIEDQLQLSTLDLSGARLERLSLFNCKKLATLVGLDEQDRLREFRALEVALDLNALRDRDWSPVARSVRLFSGSRKWNEDATVRLAARGLGEEGSLWP
;
A
#
# COMPACT_ATOMS: atom_id res chain seq x y z
N MET A 1 -8.42 -4.00 -32.06
CA MET A 1 -9.15 -3.60 -30.84
C MET A 1 -8.41 -4.21 -29.67
N VAL A 2 -7.68 -3.39 -28.93
CA VAL A 2 -6.80 -3.87 -27.85
C VAL A 2 -7.66 -4.36 -26.68
N GLN A 3 -7.50 -5.62 -26.28
CA GLN A 3 -8.21 -6.17 -25.12
C GLN A 3 -7.59 -5.62 -23.84
N VAL A 4 -8.34 -4.76 -23.14
CA VAL A 4 -8.01 -4.29 -21.79
C VAL A 4 -8.69 -5.22 -20.79
N PHE A 5 -7.92 -6.08 -20.13
CA PHE A 5 -8.42 -6.88 -19.02
C PHE A 5 -8.07 -6.17 -17.72
N ASP A 6 -9.09 -5.74 -16.97
CA ASP A 6 -8.93 -5.11 -15.65
C ASP A 6 -8.00 -3.88 -15.68
N GLY A 7 -8.15 -3.04 -16.71
CA GLY A 7 -7.30 -1.85 -16.91
C GLY A 7 -5.86 -2.16 -17.37
N ARG A 8 -5.54 -3.41 -17.73
CA ARG A 8 -4.18 -3.83 -18.13
C ARG A 8 -4.15 -4.47 -19.52
N MET A 9 -3.12 -4.11 -20.29
CA MET A 9 -2.71 -4.73 -21.56
C MET A 9 -1.36 -5.40 -21.35
N THR A 10 -1.20 -6.69 -21.68
CA THR A 10 0.06 -7.43 -21.45
C THR A 10 0.65 -7.91 -22.78
N ASN A 11 1.90 -7.54 -23.07
CA ASN A 11 2.63 -7.85 -24.30
C ASN A 11 1.80 -7.59 -25.58
N PRO A 12 1.24 -6.37 -25.77
CA PRO A 12 0.44 -6.08 -26.94
C PRO A 12 1.26 -6.21 -28.23
N GLU A 13 0.72 -6.92 -29.23
CA GLU A 13 1.36 -7.06 -30.55
C GLU A 13 1.32 -5.77 -31.37
N THR A 14 0.37 -4.88 -31.08
CA THR A 14 0.23 -3.55 -31.68
C THR A 14 -0.29 -2.58 -30.63
N ILE A 15 0.10 -1.31 -30.76
CA ILE A 15 -0.36 -0.22 -29.89
C ILE A 15 -1.00 0.86 -30.76
N SER A 16 -2.25 1.20 -30.45
CA SER A 16 -2.91 2.39 -30.98
C SER A 16 -2.88 3.49 -29.91
N PRO A 17 -2.13 4.58 -30.10
CA PRO A 17 -1.99 5.63 -29.10
C PRO A 17 -3.33 6.26 -28.68
N THR A 18 -4.21 6.48 -29.65
CA THR A 18 -5.54 7.08 -29.44
C THR A 18 -6.48 6.12 -28.71
N GLU A 19 -6.44 4.82 -29.01
CA GLU A 19 -7.24 3.82 -28.28
C GLU A 19 -6.80 3.74 -26.80
N ILE A 20 -5.49 3.78 -26.52
CA ILE A 20 -4.99 3.80 -25.14
C ILE A 20 -5.43 5.06 -24.40
N ALA A 21 -5.29 6.23 -25.02
CA ALA A 21 -5.72 7.48 -24.42
C ALA A 21 -7.23 7.47 -24.10
N HIS A 22 -8.05 6.95 -25.00
CA HIS A 22 -9.48 6.79 -24.77
C HIS A 22 -9.79 5.80 -23.64
N ALA A 23 -9.08 4.67 -23.58
CA ALA A 23 -9.22 3.71 -22.49
C ALA A 23 -8.87 4.33 -21.13
N CYS A 24 -7.85 5.21 -21.07
CA CYS A 24 -7.52 5.98 -19.88
C CYS A 24 -8.64 6.96 -19.48
N GLU A 25 -9.35 7.56 -20.43
CA GLU A 25 -10.49 8.42 -20.12
C GLU A 25 -11.66 7.63 -19.53
N GLN A 26 -11.91 6.42 -20.03
CA GLN A 26 -13.03 5.59 -19.59
C GLN A 26 -12.77 4.89 -18.24
N HIS A 27 -11.55 4.40 -18.04
CA HIS A 27 -11.22 3.53 -16.90
C HIS A 27 -10.31 4.19 -15.86
N GLY A 28 -9.90 5.44 -16.08
CA GLY A 28 -8.94 6.13 -15.25
C GLY A 28 -7.50 5.71 -15.59
N ARG A 29 -6.88 4.87 -14.77
CA ARG A 29 -5.49 4.46 -15.00
C ARG A 29 -5.44 3.16 -15.80
N VAL A 30 -4.67 3.16 -16.89
CA VAL A 30 -4.39 1.95 -17.69
C VAL A 30 -2.92 1.57 -17.54
N VAL A 31 -2.64 0.27 -17.56
CA VAL A 31 -1.28 -0.29 -17.50
C VAL A 31 -0.97 -0.99 -18.83
N VAL A 32 0.09 -0.56 -19.52
CA VAL A 32 0.70 -1.34 -20.59
C VAL A 32 1.92 -2.04 -20.02
N GLN A 33 1.87 -3.38 -20.01
CA GLN A 33 2.88 -4.21 -19.39
C GLN A 33 3.63 -5.05 -20.42
N PHE A 34 4.94 -5.14 -20.26
CA PHE A 34 5.80 -6.06 -20.99
C PHE A 34 6.49 -7.02 -20.03
N SER A 35 6.50 -8.31 -20.38
CA SER A 35 7.11 -9.36 -19.56
C SER A 35 8.25 -10.12 -20.20
N LYS A 36 8.65 -9.71 -21.41
CA LYS A 36 9.77 -10.30 -22.15
C LYS A 36 10.31 -9.30 -23.18
N PRO A 37 11.63 -9.32 -23.48
CA PRO A 37 12.26 -8.39 -24.43
C PRO A 37 11.60 -8.30 -25.81
N ASP A 38 11.26 -9.45 -26.39
CA ASP A 38 10.73 -9.50 -27.76
C ASP A 38 9.31 -8.90 -27.90
N ALA A 39 8.68 -8.47 -26.80
CA ALA A 39 7.34 -7.89 -26.80
C ALA A 39 7.32 -6.36 -27.01
N TYR A 40 8.47 -5.69 -27.05
CA TYR A 40 8.55 -4.22 -27.17
C TYR A 40 9.62 -3.78 -28.18
N GLY A 41 9.41 -4.14 -29.45
CA GLY A 41 10.24 -3.62 -30.55
C GLY A 41 10.10 -2.11 -30.74
N PRO A 42 10.96 -1.48 -31.57
CA PRO A 42 10.98 -0.03 -31.78
C PRO A 42 9.62 0.58 -32.13
N ASP A 43 8.85 -0.04 -33.04
CA ASP A 43 7.53 0.47 -33.46
C ASP A 43 6.50 0.49 -32.30
N ILE A 44 6.57 -0.53 -31.43
CA ILE A 44 5.74 -0.63 -30.23
C ILE A 44 6.13 0.45 -29.23
N LEU A 45 7.42 0.65 -29.00
CA LEU A 45 7.93 1.69 -28.09
C LEU A 45 7.58 3.09 -28.59
N GLN A 46 7.72 3.36 -29.89
CA GLN A 46 7.35 4.64 -30.48
C GLN A 46 5.86 4.94 -30.30
N SER A 47 5.00 3.95 -30.59
CA SER A 47 3.55 4.09 -30.42
C SER A 47 3.17 4.25 -28.94
N LEU A 48 3.86 3.52 -28.04
CA LEU A 48 3.65 3.67 -26.60
C LEU A 48 4.07 5.05 -26.09
N ASN A 49 5.18 5.61 -26.58
CA ASN A 49 5.60 6.95 -26.20
C ASN A 49 4.57 8.00 -26.60
N GLU A 50 4.00 7.88 -27.80
CA GLU A 50 2.91 8.74 -28.24
C GLU A 50 1.65 8.56 -27.37
N ALA A 51 1.35 7.33 -26.96
CA ALA A 51 0.26 7.06 -26.01
C ALA A 51 0.53 7.72 -24.65
N CYS A 52 1.77 7.71 -24.15
CA CYS A 52 2.17 8.39 -22.92
C CYS A 52 1.95 9.90 -23.03
N ARG A 53 2.28 10.50 -24.17
CA ARG A 53 2.04 11.93 -24.44
C ARG A 53 0.56 12.29 -24.35
N LEU A 54 -0.31 11.47 -24.94
CA LEU A 54 -1.76 11.70 -25.01
C LEU A 54 -2.46 11.43 -23.67
N ALA A 55 -2.08 10.35 -22.98
CA ALA A 55 -2.73 9.91 -21.74
C ALA A 55 -2.18 10.63 -20.48
N GLY A 56 -0.93 11.11 -20.53
CA GLY A 56 -0.23 11.73 -19.41
C GLY A 56 -0.14 10.79 -18.20
N ASP A 57 -0.50 11.30 -17.02
CA ASP A 57 -0.36 10.60 -15.74
C ASP A 57 -1.34 9.41 -15.57
N ARG A 58 -2.18 9.14 -16.57
CA ARG A 58 -3.17 8.06 -16.57
C ARG A 58 -2.65 6.76 -17.21
N LEU A 59 -1.51 6.80 -17.90
CA LEU A 59 -0.89 5.60 -18.49
C LEU A 59 0.34 5.20 -17.69
N GLN A 60 0.33 3.99 -17.15
CA GLN A 60 1.53 3.35 -16.61
C GLN A 60 2.20 2.48 -17.67
N VAL A 61 3.51 2.68 -17.86
CA VAL A 61 4.37 1.73 -18.55
C VAL A 61 4.98 0.78 -17.52
N ARG A 62 4.86 -0.53 -17.72
CA ARG A 62 5.39 -1.53 -16.79
C ARG A 62 6.27 -2.57 -17.48
N PHE A 63 7.50 -2.72 -17.01
CA PHE A 63 8.38 -3.83 -17.34
C PHE A 63 8.43 -4.78 -16.15
N TYR A 64 7.93 -6.01 -16.34
CA TYR A 64 7.64 -6.95 -15.26
C TYR A 64 8.19 -8.34 -15.53
N GLY A 65 8.91 -8.91 -14.57
CA GLY A 65 9.15 -10.35 -14.56
C GLY A 65 10.07 -10.88 -15.68
N HIS A 66 11.03 -10.08 -16.16
CA HIS A 66 12.09 -10.55 -17.05
C HIS A 66 13.03 -11.54 -16.32
N TYR A 67 12.51 -12.73 -16.00
CA TYR A 67 13.23 -13.71 -15.17
C TYR A 67 14.31 -14.47 -15.94
N GLN A 68 14.19 -14.53 -17.27
CA GLN A 68 15.10 -15.28 -18.14
C GLN A 68 16.25 -14.43 -18.67
N THR A 69 16.15 -13.11 -18.63
CA THR A 69 17.12 -12.17 -19.19
C THR A 69 17.17 -10.90 -18.34
N SER A 70 18.31 -10.20 -18.31
CA SER A 70 18.37 -8.88 -17.70
C SER A 70 17.46 -7.90 -18.43
N PHE A 71 16.78 -7.03 -17.70
CA PHE A 71 16.09 -5.90 -18.29
C PHE A 71 17.11 -4.83 -18.69
N ASP A 72 17.16 -4.45 -19.96
CA ASP A 72 17.98 -3.33 -20.43
C ASP A 72 17.16 -2.04 -20.42
N ALA A 73 17.45 -1.15 -19.47
CA ALA A 73 16.74 0.11 -19.31
C ALA A 73 17.09 1.15 -20.40
N ALA A 74 18.06 0.89 -21.29
CA ALA A 74 18.32 1.74 -22.46
C ALA A 74 17.10 1.92 -23.39
N VAL A 75 16.12 1.00 -23.33
CA VAL A 75 14.85 1.15 -24.05
C VAL A 75 14.04 2.37 -23.60
N LEU A 76 14.26 2.86 -22.38
CA LEU A 76 13.57 4.04 -21.83
C LEU A 76 13.93 5.33 -22.59
N ARG A 77 15.06 5.36 -23.31
CA ARG A 77 15.40 6.46 -24.23
C ARG A 77 14.36 6.67 -25.35
N GLN A 78 13.60 5.64 -25.68
CA GLN A 78 12.51 5.70 -26.66
C GLN A 78 11.16 6.09 -26.03
N LEU A 79 11.10 6.26 -24.71
CA LEU A 79 9.89 6.54 -23.94
C LEU A 79 9.96 7.85 -23.11
N PRO A 80 10.48 8.99 -23.65
CA PRO A 80 10.69 10.22 -22.88
C PRO A 80 9.41 10.84 -22.31
N GLU A 81 8.23 10.52 -22.86
CA GLU A 81 6.94 11.03 -22.39
C GLU A 81 6.38 10.25 -21.19
N THR A 82 7.09 9.21 -20.72
CA THR A 82 6.65 8.38 -19.59
C THR A 82 6.64 9.19 -18.29
N ARG A 83 5.49 9.18 -17.61
CA ARG A 83 5.30 9.83 -16.30
C ARG A 83 5.04 8.86 -15.16
N ASP A 84 4.60 7.66 -15.48
CA ASP A 84 4.30 6.58 -14.54
C ASP A 84 4.97 5.30 -15.05
N LEU A 85 6.08 4.93 -14.40
CA LEU A 85 6.91 3.80 -14.76
C LEU A 85 6.90 2.77 -13.63
N SER A 86 6.81 1.49 -13.99
CA SER A 86 7.11 0.39 -13.07
C SER A 86 8.12 -0.56 -13.70
N VAL A 87 9.22 -0.79 -13.00
CA VAL A 87 10.31 -1.70 -13.37
C VAL A 87 10.49 -2.63 -12.18
N ASP A 88 9.74 -3.74 -12.17
CA ASP A 88 9.53 -4.51 -10.94
C ASP A 88 9.47 -6.03 -11.17
N CYS A 89 9.68 -6.77 -10.09
CA CYS A 89 9.83 -8.23 -10.12
C CYS A 89 10.93 -8.69 -11.08
N LEU A 90 12.01 -7.92 -11.21
CA LEU A 90 13.15 -8.26 -12.05
C LEU A 90 14.26 -8.92 -11.23
N THR A 91 14.98 -9.85 -11.85
CA THR A 91 16.20 -10.41 -11.24
C THR A 91 17.37 -9.45 -11.40
N GLU A 92 17.61 -9.01 -12.64
CA GLU A 92 18.76 -8.19 -13.05
C GLU A 92 18.31 -6.99 -13.89
N ILE A 93 19.09 -5.91 -13.85
CA ILE A 93 18.94 -4.72 -14.69
C ILE A 93 20.30 -4.27 -15.21
N VAL A 94 20.33 -3.71 -16.41
CA VAL A 94 21.48 -2.96 -16.94
C VAL A 94 21.03 -1.59 -17.41
N HIS A 95 21.95 -0.63 -17.40
CA HIS A 95 21.70 0.78 -17.72
C HIS A 95 20.60 1.42 -16.84
N GLU A 96 20.55 1.08 -15.55
CA GLU A 96 19.51 1.54 -14.63
C GLU A 96 19.45 3.08 -14.51
N GLU A 97 20.55 3.78 -14.79
CA GLU A 97 20.65 5.23 -14.83
C GLU A 97 19.67 5.88 -15.84
N GLU A 98 19.23 5.14 -16.85
CA GLU A 98 18.29 5.62 -17.87
C GLU A 98 16.90 5.92 -17.31
N ILE A 99 16.55 5.33 -16.14
CA ILE A 99 15.35 5.71 -15.39
C ILE A 99 15.41 7.19 -14.97
N GLY A 100 16.60 7.64 -14.56
CA GLY A 100 16.89 9.02 -14.19
C GLY A 100 16.80 10.00 -15.36
N GLY A 101 16.94 9.50 -16.60
CA GLY A 101 16.84 10.28 -17.83
C GLY A 101 15.41 10.68 -18.25
N LEU A 102 14.38 10.19 -17.55
CA LEU A 102 12.98 10.47 -17.88
C LEU A 102 12.52 11.84 -17.34
N PRO A 103 12.33 12.87 -18.19
CA PRO A 103 12.15 14.26 -17.75
C PRO A 103 10.80 14.53 -17.06
N GLY A 104 9.81 13.69 -17.32
CA GLY A 104 8.43 13.82 -16.82
C GLY A 104 8.06 12.82 -15.73
N LEU A 105 9.01 12.04 -15.20
CA LEU A 105 8.72 10.97 -14.26
C LEU A 105 8.10 11.52 -12.96
N LYS A 106 6.88 11.07 -12.66
CA LYS A 106 6.11 11.44 -11.47
C LYS A 106 5.83 10.24 -10.57
N ARG A 107 5.76 9.04 -11.12
CA ARG A 107 5.48 7.82 -10.36
C ARG A 107 6.44 6.72 -10.76
N LEU A 108 7.06 6.12 -9.76
CA LEU A 108 8.04 5.05 -9.97
C LEU A 108 7.72 3.86 -9.07
N GLY A 109 7.52 2.71 -9.69
CA GLY A 109 7.66 1.40 -9.04
C GLY A 109 9.00 0.80 -9.42
N PHE A 110 9.81 0.40 -8.45
CA PHE A 110 11.14 -0.13 -8.70
C PHE A 110 11.42 -1.35 -7.82
N GLY A 111 11.77 -2.48 -8.45
CA GLY A 111 12.05 -3.73 -7.77
C GLY A 111 12.91 -4.67 -8.60
N VAL A 112 14.22 -4.57 -8.37
CA VAL A 112 15.24 -5.43 -8.99
C VAL A 112 16.01 -6.16 -7.90
N PHE A 113 15.95 -7.49 -7.88
CA PHE A 113 16.44 -8.31 -6.77
C PHE A 113 17.96 -8.22 -6.59
N ASN A 114 18.75 -8.33 -7.67
CA ASN A 114 20.21 -8.34 -7.57
C ASN A 114 20.85 -6.94 -7.68
N LEU A 115 20.06 -5.86 -7.70
CA LEU A 115 20.61 -4.51 -7.77
C LEU A 115 21.48 -4.22 -6.54
N ASN A 116 22.73 -3.81 -6.76
CA ASN A 116 23.64 -3.36 -5.72
C ASN A 116 24.05 -1.89 -5.91
N ARG A 117 23.07 -0.99 -5.83
CA ARG A 117 23.24 0.46 -6.00
C ARG A 117 22.57 1.22 -4.85
N PRO A 118 23.25 1.38 -3.70
CA PRO A 118 22.72 2.14 -2.57
C PRO A 118 22.32 3.58 -2.93
N ASP A 119 23.03 4.16 -3.88
CA ASP A 119 22.88 5.52 -4.41
C ASP A 119 21.85 5.64 -5.55
N PHE A 120 21.06 4.59 -5.84
CA PHE A 120 20.12 4.57 -6.96
C PHE A 120 19.19 5.79 -6.99
N LEU A 121 18.68 6.24 -5.83
CA LEU A 121 17.78 7.40 -5.76
C LEU A 121 18.46 8.73 -6.13
N ASP A 122 19.78 8.83 -6.05
CA ASP A 122 20.51 10.03 -6.50
C ASP A 122 20.58 10.14 -8.03
N THR A 123 20.26 9.07 -8.76
CA THR A 123 20.17 9.09 -10.23
C THR A 123 18.88 9.71 -10.74
N ILE A 124 17.89 9.96 -9.88
CA ILE A 124 16.52 10.33 -10.24
C ILE A 124 16.22 11.77 -9.85
N GLU A 125 15.48 12.51 -10.69
CA GLU A 125 14.91 13.81 -10.34
C GLU A 125 13.72 13.65 -9.36
N LEU A 126 14.02 13.66 -8.07
CA LEU A 126 13.07 13.40 -7.00
C LEU A 126 12.07 14.54 -6.74
N GLY A 127 12.36 15.78 -7.16
CA GLY A 127 11.54 16.95 -6.79
C GLY A 127 10.10 16.89 -7.32
N ARG A 128 9.89 16.15 -8.42
CA ARG A 128 8.59 16.00 -9.11
C ARG A 128 7.87 14.70 -8.75
N LEU A 129 8.51 13.80 -8.01
CA LEU A 129 7.97 12.48 -7.74
C LEU A 129 6.78 12.59 -6.78
N GLU A 130 5.62 12.10 -7.21
CA GLU A 130 4.35 12.08 -6.48
C GLU A 130 4.13 10.73 -5.78
N ARG A 131 4.57 9.63 -6.40
CA ARG A 131 4.49 8.26 -5.84
C ARG A 131 5.78 7.49 -6.05
N LEU A 132 6.25 6.82 -5.00
CA LEU A 132 7.40 5.92 -5.07
C LEU A 132 7.09 4.59 -4.40
N MET A 133 7.41 3.49 -5.08
CA MET A 133 7.39 2.15 -4.53
C MET A 133 8.75 1.50 -4.72
N LEU A 134 9.42 1.15 -3.63
CA LEU A 134 10.70 0.46 -3.62
C LEU A 134 10.52 -0.94 -3.05
N SER A 135 10.63 -1.96 -3.90
CA SER A 135 10.71 -3.35 -3.46
C SER A 135 12.10 -3.65 -2.88
N GLU A 136 12.20 -4.70 -2.06
CA GLU A 136 13.49 -5.10 -1.52
C GLU A 136 14.41 -5.64 -2.63
N ASN A 137 15.70 -5.31 -2.53
CA ASN A 137 16.77 -6.03 -3.22
C ASN A 137 17.44 -6.99 -2.22
N GLU A 138 18.30 -7.87 -2.71
CA GLU A 138 18.99 -8.90 -1.92
C GLU A 138 19.69 -8.31 -0.68
N LYS A 139 20.30 -7.13 -0.84
CA LYS A 139 21.09 -6.46 0.20
C LYS A 139 20.30 -5.49 1.07
N ARG A 140 19.05 -5.18 0.72
CA ARG A 140 18.18 -4.16 1.37
C ARG A 140 18.90 -2.84 1.61
N ASN A 141 19.67 -2.39 0.63
CA ASN A 141 20.71 -1.37 0.81
C ASN A 141 20.45 -0.05 0.08
N ILE A 142 19.27 0.17 -0.51
CA ILE A 142 18.94 1.47 -1.10
C ILE A 142 18.92 2.52 0.02
N ASP A 143 19.66 3.60 -0.18
CA ASP A 143 19.70 4.74 0.73
C ASP A 143 18.49 5.64 0.48
N LEU A 144 17.68 5.85 1.51
CA LEU A 144 16.47 6.66 1.46
C LEU A 144 16.75 8.14 1.77
N SER A 145 17.97 8.51 2.15
CA SER A 145 18.35 9.90 2.46
C SER A 145 18.01 10.89 1.34
N PRO A 146 18.17 10.55 0.04
CA PRO A 146 17.79 11.46 -1.06
C PRO A 146 16.31 11.86 -1.08
N LEU A 147 15.42 11.09 -0.43
CA LEU A 147 13.99 11.42 -0.36
C LEU A 147 13.72 12.79 0.28
N ALA A 148 14.63 13.32 1.10
CA ALA A 148 14.50 14.68 1.65
C ALA A 148 14.38 15.77 0.56
N LYS A 149 14.76 15.47 -0.70
CA LYS A 149 14.62 16.35 -1.87
C LYS A 149 13.20 16.33 -2.47
N CYS A 150 12.35 15.39 -2.07
CA CYS A 150 10.99 15.25 -2.60
C CYS A 150 10.06 16.35 -2.08
N GLY A 151 9.69 17.30 -2.94
CA GLY A 151 8.68 18.32 -2.62
C GLY A 151 7.23 17.87 -2.83
N SER A 152 7.02 16.89 -3.72
CA SER A 152 5.69 16.52 -4.23
C SER A 152 5.20 15.12 -3.82
N LEU A 153 6.01 14.36 -3.07
CA LEU A 153 5.73 12.95 -2.79
C LEU A 153 4.57 12.82 -1.79
N THR A 154 3.47 12.20 -2.24
CA THR A 154 2.26 11.99 -1.43
C THR A 154 2.12 10.55 -0.97
N GLU A 155 2.69 9.59 -1.71
CA GLU A 155 2.61 8.17 -1.40
C GLU A 155 3.97 7.47 -1.51
N LEU A 156 4.33 6.74 -0.46
CA LEU A 156 5.59 6.01 -0.37
C LEU A 156 5.35 4.57 0.10
N PHE A 157 5.85 3.61 -0.68
CA PHE A 157 5.98 2.21 -0.28
C PHE A 157 7.47 1.85 -0.24
N VAL A 158 7.92 1.28 0.88
CA VAL A 158 9.30 0.79 1.04
C VAL A 158 9.25 -0.63 1.60
N GLN A 159 9.91 -1.56 0.91
CA GLN A 159 10.08 -2.93 1.36
C GLN A 159 11.53 -3.19 1.78
N GLY A 160 11.73 -3.56 3.04
CA GLY A 160 13.00 -4.08 3.58
C GLY A 160 14.12 -3.05 3.78
N HIS A 161 14.12 -1.94 3.04
CA HIS A 161 15.14 -0.88 3.16
C HIS A 161 14.93 -0.02 4.41
N ALA A 162 16.04 0.41 5.03
CA ALA A 162 15.99 1.24 6.24
C ALA A 162 17.13 2.27 6.37
N LYS A 163 18.13 2.23 5.47
CA LYS A 163 19.20 3.22 5.48
C LYS A 163 18.61 4.59 5.12
N GLY A 164 18.86 5.61 5.93
CA GLY A 164 18.33 6.96 5.69
C GLY A 164 16.83 7.13 5.92
N ILE A 165 16.17 6.20 6.62
CA ILE A 165 14.71 6.19 6.81
C ILE A 165 14.15 7.49 7.41
N ASP A 166 14.93 8.17 8.26
CA ASP A 166 14.52 9.42 8.93
C ASP A 166 14.23 10.57 7.95
N ALA A 167 14.74 10.49 6.71
CA ALA A 167 14.41 11.46 5.66
C ALA A 167 12.90 11.54 5.38
N ILE A 168 12.17 10.44 5.60
CA ILE A 168 10.71 10.37 5.42
C ILE A 168 9.99 11.39 6.33
N ALA A 169 10.50 11.62 7.54
CA ALA A 169 9.89 12.53 8.50
C ALA A 169 9.82 13.98 7.99
N SER A 170 10.71 14.35 7.07
CA SER A 170 10.80 15.71 6.51
C SER A 170 9.91 15.93 5.28
N LEU A 171 9.21 14.91 4.79
CA LEU A 171 8.42 14.99 3.57
C LEU A 171 7.12 15.79 3.79
N PRO A 172 6.99 17.01 3.22
CA PRO A 172 5.87 17.90 3.53
C PRO A 172 4.54 17.42 2.93
N GLY A 173 4.61 16.75 1.78
CA GLY A 173 3.46 16.27 1.02
C GLY A 173 2.99 14.87 1.41
N LEU A 174 3.77 14.11 2.18
CA LEU A 174 3.49 12.68 2.38
C LEU A 174 2.16 12.48 3.12
N ARG A 175 1.28 11.67 2.55
CA ARG A 175 -0.04 11.31 3.11
C ARG A 175 -0.16 9.83 3.42
N LYS A 176 0.43 8.97 2.59
CA LYS A 176 0.38 7.51 2.74
C LYS A 176 1.78 6.92 2.80
N LEU A 177 2.04 6.14 3.84
CA LEU A 177 3.28 5.38 4.02
C LEU A 177 2.97 3.90 4.22
N THR A 178 3.59 3.05 3.41
CA THR A 178 3.63 1.61 3.65
C THR A 178 5.07 1.17 3.88
N LEU A 179 5.31 0.57 5.04
CA LEU A 179 6.56 -0.12 5.35
C LEU A 179 6.32 -1.62 5.31
N SER A 180 6.88 -2.28 4.30
CA SER A 180 6.82 -3.72 4.12
C SER A 180 8.13 -4.39 4.57
N CYS A 181 8.07 -5.54 5.22
CA CYS A 181 9.27 -6.26 5.68
C CYS A 181 10.25 -5.41 6.52
N TYR A 182 9.76 -4.35 7.18
CA TYR A 182 10.57 -3.44 7.98
C TYR A 182 11.06 -4.16 9.24
N ALA A 183 12.38 -4.22 9.43
CA ALA A 183 12.98 -5.05 10.45
C ALA A 183 12.80 -4.44 11.86
N LYS A 184 12.37 -5.24 12.85
CA LYS A 184 12.16 -4.78 14.24
C LYS A 184 13.32 -4.08 14.93
N LYS A 185 14.54 -4.24 14.44
CA LYS A 185 15.72 -3.54 14.99
C LYS A 185 15.70 -2.04 14.68
N TYR A 186 14.89 -1.60 13.73
CA TYR A 186 14.76 -0.19 13.36
C TYR A 186 13.51 0.40 14.01
N PRO A 187 13.62 1.57 14.66
CA PRO A 187 12.51 2.20 15.36
C PRO A 187 11.56 2.92 14.41
N LEU A 188 10.30 3.08 14.82
CA LEU A 188 9.29 3.90 14.12
C LEU A 188 9.20 5.35 14.61
N GLY A 189 10.02 5.77 15.58
CA GLY A 189 9.89 7.09 16.22
C GLY A 189 9.95 8.29 15.27
N PHE A 190 10.61 8.16 14.11
CA PHE A 190 10.67 9.20 13.08
C PHE A 190 9.28 9.61 12.55
N ILE A 191 8.29 8.72 12.64
CA ILE A 191 6.93 8.96 12.16
C ILE A 191 6.27 10.14 12.88
N GLN A 192 6.62 10.38 14.15
CA GLN A 192 6.06 11.47 14.94
C GLN A 192 6.28 12.84 14.30
N ALA A 193 7.39 13.02 13.58
CA ALA A 193 7.75 14.27 12.95
C ALA A 193 7.14 14.46 11.54
N SER A 194 6.42 13.47 11.00
CA SER A 194 5.79 13.56 9.68
C SER A 194 4.53 14.46 9.72
N PRO A 195 4.56 15.70 9.21
CA PRO A 195 3.51 16.68 9.49
C PRO A 195 2.18 16.41 8.76
N GLY A 196 2.21 15.61 7.70
CA GLY A 196 1.08 15.35 6.82
C GLY A 196 0.60 13.90 6.80
N LEU A 197 1.27 12.97 7.49
CA LEU A 197 1.02 11.54 7.31
C LEU A 197 -0.34 11.15 7.91
N LYS A 198 -1.26 10.66 7.07
CA LYS A 198 -2.63 10.28 7.44
C LYS A 198 -2.85 8.78 7.45
N GLU A 199 -2.25 8.08 6.50
CA GLU A 199 -2.39 6.64 6.34
C GLU A 199 -1.05 5.95 6.54
N MET A 200 -1.02 5.00 7.46
CA MET A 200 0.16 4.17 7.71
C MET A 200 -0.19 2.69 7.62
N THR A 201 0.58 1.95 6.84
CA THR A 201 0.49 0.49 6.75
C THR A 201 1.82 -0.14 7.13
N LEU A 202 1.77 -1.03 8.12
CA LEU A 202 2.84 -1.97 8.43
C LEU A 202 2.46 -3.32 7.82
N LEU A 203 3.27 -3.78 6.87
CA LEU A 203 3.00 -4.99 6.09
C LEU A 203 4.15 -5.99 6.27
N LEU A 204 3.85 -7.25 6.53
CA LEU A 204 4.86 -8.30 6.67
C LEU A 204 5.93 -7.94 7.73
N GLY A 205 7.09 -8.60 7.68
CA GLY A 205 8.15 -8.42 8.67
C GLY A 205 7.81 -9.04 10.02
N GLY A 206 8.44 -8.54 11.07
CA GLY A 206 8.16 -9.02 12.42
C GLY A 206 8.61 -8.03 13.47
N ARG A 207 7.87 -8.00 14.58
CA ARG A 207 8.02 -7.11 15.74
C ARG A 207 7.05 -7.51 16.85
N ASP A 208 7.41 -7.22 18.10
CA ASP A 208 6.70 -7.70 19.29
C ASP A 208 5.60 -6.73 19.78
N ASN A 209 5.77 -5.40 19.60
CA ASN A 209 4.82 -4.32 19.97
C ASN A 209 4.93 -3.10 19.04
N LEU A 210 4.11 -2.05 19.20
CA LEU A 210 4.22 -0.77 18.48
C LEU A 210 4.47 0.43 19.42
N ASP A 211 5.17 0.22 20.54
CA ASP A 211 5.34 1.27 21.56
C ASP A 211 6.16 2.47 21.10
N ASP A 212 6.99 2.27 20.09
CA ASP A 212 7.81 3.29 19.45
C ASP A 212 7.07 4.08 18.36
N LEU A 213 5.82 3.76 18.07
CA LEU A 213 4.98 4.49 17.12
C LEU A 213 4.12 5.54 17.84
N SER A 214 4.33 6.79 17.46
CA SER A 214 3.47 7.91 17.82
C SER A 214 3.27 8.83 16.63
N SER A 215 2.08 9.41 16.50
CA SER A 215 1.78 10.39 15.47
C SER A 215 0.53 11.18 15.85
N PRO A 216 0.56 12.52 15.77
CA PRO A 216 -0.64 13.33 15.95
C PRO A 216 -1.55 13.32 14.71
N THR A 217 -1.09 12.81 13.56
CA THR A 217 -1.78 12.98 12.27
C THR A 217 -2.34 11.71 11.67
N ILE A 218 -1.87 10.53 12.08
CA ILE A 218 -2.36 9.26 11.54
C ILE A 218 -3.84 9.08 11.90
N GLU A 219 -4.66 8.95 10.86
CA GLU A 219 -6.10 8.72 10.94
C GLU A 219 -6.43 7.25 10.65
N LEU A 220 -5.63 6.60 9.79
CA LEU A 220 -5.80 5.21 9.41
C LEU A 220 -4.50 4.43 9.64
N LEU A 221 -4.58 3.38 10.46
CA LEU A 221 -3.50 2.44 10.72
C LEU A 221 -3.89 1.04 10.25
N GLN A 222 -3.05 0.43 9.41
CA GLN A 222 -3.17 -0.96 9.01
C GLN A 222 -1.95 -1.75 9.49
N VAL A 223 -2.19 -2.88 10.14
CA VAL A 223 -1.16 -3.80 10.61
C VAL A 223 -1.45 -5.18 10.05
N LEU A 224 -0.71 -5.55 9.02
CA LEU A 224 -1.01 -6.68 8.16
C LEU A 224 0.16 -7.66 8.19
N ARG A 225 -0.07 -8.87 8.70
CA ARG A 225 0.88 -10.00 8.60
C ARG A 225 2.23 -9.73 9.30
N VAL A 226 2.24 -8.94 10.37
CA VAL A 226 3.46 -8.63 11.13
C VAL A 226 3.69 -9.72 12.17
N ARG A 227 4.72 -10.54 11.98
CA ARG A 227 5.01 -11.70 12.84
C ARG A 227 5.44 -11.28 14.25
N GLY A 228 4.94 -11.98 15.26
CA GLY A 228 5.33 -11.78 16.67
C GLY A 228 4.56 -10.69 17.41
N LEU A 229 3.72 -9.90 16.72
CA LEU A 229 3.04 -8.78 17.34
C LEU A 229 2.02 -9.28 18.37
N SER A 230 2.28 -8.94 19.63
CA SER A 230 1.50 -9.40 20.78
C SER A 230 0.65 -8.28 21.42
N THR A 231 0.98 -7.02 21.12
CA THR A 231 0.26 -5.84 21.60
C THR A 231 0.42 -4.67 20.62
N MET A 232 -0.58 -3.79 20.57
CA MET A 232 -0.50 -2.51 19.86
C MET A 232 0.10 -1.40 20.73
N GLY A 233 0.26 -1.66 22.04
CA GLY A 233 0.61 -0.65 23.04
C GLY A 233 -0.54 0.33 23.30
N ASP A 234 -0.22 1.45 23.95
CA ASP A 234 -1.18 2.53 24.25
C ASP A 234 -1.55 3.31 22.98
N LEU A 235 -2.82 3.23 22.57
CA LEU A 235 -3.34 3.93 21.39
C LEU A 235 -3.50 5.44 21.60
N SER A 236 -3.39 5.96 22.83
CA SER A 236 -3.42 7.42 23.10
C SER A 236 -2.30 8.19 22.38
N ARG A 237 -1.22 7.48 21.99
CA ARG A 237 -0.10 8.01 21.18
C ARG A 237 -0.50 8.34 19.74
N LEU A 238 -1.71 7.95 19.32
CA LEU A 238 -2.30 8.19 18.00
C LEU A 238 -3.65 8.92 18.15
N PRO A 239 -3.65 10.17 18.64
CA PRO A 239 -4.89 10.87 19.03
C PRO A 239 -5.88 11.14 17.89
N SER A 240 -5.42 11.09 16.63
CA SER A 240 -6.26 11.27 15.43
C SER A 240 -6.77 9.95 14.84
N LEU A 241 -6.40 8.80 15.42
CA LEU A 241 -6.73 7.49 14.87
C LEU A 241 -8.24 7.26 14.90
N SER A 242 -8.83 7.10 13.72
CA SER A 242 -10.25 6.85 13.50
C SER A 242 -10.52 5.52 12.79
N ALA A 243 -9.54 4.95 12.08
CA ALA A 243 -9.68 3.68 11.38
C ALA A 243 -8.50 2.75 11.70
N LEU A 244 -8.82 1.54 12.20
CA LEU A 244 -7.82 0.53 12.54
C LEU A 244 -8.15 -0.79 11.84
N ARG A 245 -7.18 -1.30 11.06
CA ARG A 245 -7.25 -2.64 10.47
C ARG A 245 -6.11 -3.50 10.97
N ILE A 246 -6.45 -4.68 11.48
CA ILE A 246 -5.49 -5.67 11.98
C ILE A 246 -5.77 -6.99 11.27
N GLU A 247 -4.74 -7.54 10.64
CA GLU A 247 -4.84 -8.74 9.82
C GLU A 247 -3.68 -9.70 10.11
N ASP A 248 -3.99 -10.99 10.23
CA ASP A 248 -3.02 -12.09 10.37
C ASP A 248 -2.11 -11.99 11.62
N GLN A 249 -2.62 -11.39 12.71
CA GLN A 249 -1.86 -11.18 13.95
C GLN A 249 -2.07 -12.32 14.95
N LEU A 250 -1.39 -13.44 14.68
CA LEU A 250 -1.59 -14.72 15.38
C LEU A 250 -1.14 -14.74 16.86
N GLN A 251 -0.41 -13.74 17.35
CA GLN A 251 0.01 -13.64 18.76
C GLN A 251 -0.77 -12.61 19.56
N LEU A 252 -1.60 -11.79 18.90
CA LEU A 252 -2.43 -10.79 19.56
C LEU A 252 -3.60 -11.49 20.25
N SER A 253 -3.60 -11.51 21.58
CA SER A 253 -4.66 -12.13 22.38
C SER A 253 -5.65 -11.12 22.97
N THR A 254 -5.18 -9.90 23.21
CA THR A 254 -5.96 -8.78 23.70
C THR A 254 -5.64 -7.56 22.84
N LEU A 255 -6.66 -6.79 22.52
CA LEU A 255 -6.52 -5.46 21.92
C LEU A 255 -7.16 -4.44 22.86
N ASP A 256 -6.36 -3.51 23.36
CA ASP A 256 -6.85 -2.39 24.14
C ASP A 256 -7.15 -1.21 23.22
N LEU A 257 -8.41 -0.79 23.20
CA LEU A 257 -8.91 0.33 22.41
C LEU A 257 -8.99 1.63 23.24
N SER A 258 -8.65 1.56 24.52
CA SER A 258 -8.64 2.72 25.42
C SER A 258 -7.74 3.81 24.86
N GLY A 259 -8.20 5.06 24.90
CA GLY A 259 -7.46 6.21 24.36
C GLY A 259 -7.62 6.44 22.85
N ALA A 260 -8.22 5.50 22.09
CA ALA A 260 -8.63 5.71 20.70
C ALA A 260 -10.10 6.14 20.60
N ARG A 261 -10.47 6.74 19.47
CA ARG A 261 -11.86 7.12 19.13
C ARG A 261 -12.20 6.67 17.71
N LEU A 262 -12.34 5.34 17.55
CA LEU A 262 -12.48 4.72 16.25
C LEU A 262 -13.87 4.93 15.64
N GLU A 263 -13.90 5.23 14.35
CA GLU A 263 -15.07 5.13 13.48
C GLU A 263 -15.13 3.78 12.75
N ARG A 264 -13.97 3.15 12.50
CA ARG A 264 -13.87 1.87 11.79
C ARG A 264 -12.87 0.93 12.44
N LEU A 265 -13.27 -0.32 12.66
CA LEU A 265 -12.41 -1.38 13.18
C LEU A 265 -12.59 -2.67 12.36
N SER A 266 -11.51 -3.16 11.75
CA SER A 266 -11.52 -4.43 11.01
C SER A 266 -10.47 -5.39 11.57
N LEU A 267 -10.92 -6.56 12.01
CA LEU A 267 -10.12 -7.63 12.57
C LEU A 267 -10.27 -8.87 11.68
N PHE A 268 -9.17 -9.32 11.09
CA PHE A 268 -9.16 -10.50 10.21
C PHE A 268 -8.06 -11.47 10.63
N ASN A 269 -8.42 -12.75 10.77
CA ASN A 269 -7.48 -13.85 11.06
C ASN A 269 -6.56 -13.57 12.27
N CYS A 270 -7.13 -12.98 13.32
CA CYS A 270 -6.49 -12.77 14.62
C CYS A 270 -6.94 -13.88 15.57
N LYS A 271 -6.56 -15.13 15.26
CA LYS A 271 -7.13 -16.35 15.85
C LYS A 271 -6.96 -16.52 17.36
N LYS A 272 -6.08 -15.75 18.01
CA LYS A 272 -5.93 -15.74 19.48
C LYS A 272 -6.62 -14.56 20.16
N LEU A 273 -7.12 -13.59 19.39
CA LEU A 273 -7.72 -12.37 19.91
C LEU A 273 -9.05 -12.71 20.57
N ALA A 274 -9.04 -12.74 21.91
CA ALA A 274 -10.17 -13.16 22.74
C ALA A 274 -10.77 -11.99 23.53
N THR A 275 -10.06 -10.86 23.66
CA THR A 275 -10.51 -9.71 24.44
C THR A 275 -10.33 -8.39 23.67
N LEU A 276 -11.36 -7.56 23.68
CA LEU A 276 -11.32 -6.15 23.25
C LEU A 276 -11.61 -5.26 24.47
N VAL A 277 -10.57 -4.64 25.03
CA VAL A 277 -10.71 -3.70 26.14
C VAL A 277 -11.13 -2.34 25.58
N GLY A 278 -12.03 -1.62 26.25
CA GLY A 278 -12.47 -0.29 25.82
C GLY A 278 -13.40 -0.27 24.59
N LEU A 279 -13.91 -1.43 24.13
CA LEU A 279 -14.86 -1.46 23.00
C LEU A 279 -16.15 -0.69 23.30
N ASP A 280 -16.62 -0.73 24.54
CA ASP A 280 -17.83 -0.01 24.97
C ASP A 280 -17.64 1.51 25.04
N GLU A 281 -16.39 1.98 25.01
CA GLU A 281 -16.03 3.39 24.99
C GLU A 281 -15.99 3.96 23.56
N GLN A 282 -16.09 3.11 22.53
CA GLN A 282 -16.02 3.52 21.11
C GLN A 282 -17.38 4.04 20.61
N ASP A 283 -17.82 5.17 21.15
CA ASP A 283 -19.10 5.82 20.85
C ASP A 283 -19.26 6.25 19.38
N ARG A 284 -18.15 6.47 18.67
CA ARG A 284 -18.10 6.86 17.25
C ARG A 284 -18.05 5.68 16.27
N LEU A 285 -18.00 4.44 16.74
CA LEU A 285 -17.78 3.28 15.89
C LEU A 285 -18.95 3.05 14.93
N ARG A 286 -18.72 3.29 13.64
CA ARG A 286 -19.71 3.14 12.56
C ARG A 286 -19.63 1.78 11.88
N GLU A 287 -18.41 1.28 11.71
CA GLU A 287 -18.12 0.01 11.04
C GLU A 287 -17.27 -0.90 11.92
N PHE A 288 -17.78 -2.11 12.17
CA PHE A 288 -17.04 -3.15 12.89
C PHE A 288 -17.05 -4.46 12.10
N ARG A 289 -15.86 -5.02 11.88
CA ARG A 289 -15.69 -6.31 11.22
C ARG A 289 -14.80 -7.22 12.04
N ALA A 290 -15.27 -8.45 12.27
CA ALA A 290 -14.49 -9.51 12.91
C ALA A 290 -14.69 -10.85 12.20
N LEU A 291 -13.62 -11.36 11.61
CA LEU A 291 -13.54 -12.64 10.89
C LEU A 291 -12.36 -13.44 11.42
N GLU A 292 -12.55 -14.73 11.70
CA GLU A 292 -11.49 -15.64 12.15
C GLU A 292 -10.74 -15.13 13.41
N VAL A 293 -11.53 -14.79 14.45
CA VAL A 293 -11.05 -14.34 15.76
C VAL A 293 -11.55 -15.27 16.88
N ALA A 294 -10.95 -15.19 18.07
CA ALA A 294 -11.39 -15.92 19.26
C ALA A 294 -12.37 -15.14 20.15
N LEU A 295 -12.85 -13.97 19.68
CA LEU A 295 -13.86 -13.17 20.37
C LEU A 295 -15.18 -13.95 20.48
N ASP A 296 -15.96 -13.67 21.54
CA ASP A 296 -17.32 -14.19 21.64
C ASP A 296 -18.22 -13.53 20.59
N LEU A 297 -18.36 -14.19 19.45
CA LEU A 297 -19.16 -13.70 18.33
C LEU A 297 -20.66 -13.64 18.65
N ASN A 298 -21.17 -14.46 19.58
CA ASN A 298 -22.57 -14.36 20.00
C ASN A 298 -22.76 -13.09 20.82
N ALA A 299 -21.88 -12.82 21.79
CA ALA A 299 -21.91 -11.58 22.55
C ALA A 299 -21.80 -10.36 21.62
N LEU A 300 -20.91 -10.38 20.61
CA LEU A 300 -20.79 -9.29 19.63
C LEU A 300 -22.01 -9.15 18.71
N ARG A 301 -22.69 -10.25 18.36
CA ARG A 301 -23.93 -10.19 17.56
C ARG A 301 -25.07 -9.57 18.37
N ASP A 302 -25.17 -9.94 19.64
CA ASP A 302 -26.32 -9.65 20.49
C ASP A 302 -26.12 -8.38 21.35
N ARG A 303 -24.90 -7.83 21.45
CA ARG A 303 -24.63 -6.58 22.18
C ARG A 303 -25.40 -5.39 21.63
N ASP A 304 -25.56 -4.37 22.47
CA ASP A 304 -25.99 -3.04 22.04
C ASP A 304 -24.82 -2.29 21.40
N TRP A 305 -24.99 -1.98 20.12
CA TRP A 305 -24.04 -1.18 19.35
C TRP A 305 -24.36 0.31 19.49
N SER A 306 -23.36 1.16 19.31
CA SER A 306 -23.56 2.61 19.33
C SER A 306 -24.67 3.03 18.35
N PRO A 307 -25.49 4.04 18.65
CA PRO A 307 -26.53 4.54 17.73
C PRO A 307 -26.00 5.00 16.37
N VAL A 308 -24.69 5.28 16.24
CA VAL A 308 -24.07 5.64 14.96
C VAL A 308 -23.56 4.44 14.17
N ALA A 309 -23.61 3.23 14.73
CA ALA A 309 -23.21 2.01 14.05
C ALA A 309 -24.14 1.70 12.88
N ARG A 310 -23.55 1.37 11.73
CA ARG A 310 -24.27 1.13 10.47
C ARG A 310 -23.92 -0.21 9.82
N SER A 311 -22.68 -0.67 10.04
CA SER A 311 -22.20 -1.92 9.47
C SER A 311 -21.49 -2.75 10.52
N VAL A 312 -22.09 -3.88 10.90
CA VAL A 312 -21.46 -4.88 11.75
C VAL A 312 -21.38 -6.19 10.97
N ARG A 313 -20.17 -6.70 10.76
CA ARG A 313 -19.89 -7.89 9.97
C ARG A 313 -19.10 -8.90 10.82
N LEU A 314 -19.78 -9.97 11.23
CA LEU A 314 -19.20 -11.05 12.01
C LEU A 314 -19.19 -12.33 11.19
N PHE A 315 -18.14 -13.13 11.33
CA PHE A 315 -18.05 -14.40 10.63
C PHE A 315 -17.33 -15.46 11.47
N SER A 316 -17.99 -16.60 11.56
CA SER A 316 -17.52 -17.83 12.17
C SER A 316 -17.21 -18.89 11.10
N GLY A 317 -16.68 -20.04 11.51
CA GLY A 317 -16.56 -21.21 10.63
C GLY A 317 -17.90 -21.85 10.23
N SER A 318 -19.03 -21.44 10.80
CA SER A 318 -20.36 -22.01 10.52
C SER A 318 -21.17 -21.14 9.57
N ARG A 319 -21.43 -21.65 8.36
CA ARG A 319 -22.26 -20.97 7.35
C ARG A 319 -23.65 -20.61 7.90
N LYS A 320 -24.30 -21.55 8.58
CA LYS A 320 -25.63 -21.33 9.18
C LYS A 320 -25.61 -20.19 10.21
N TRP A 321 -24.57 -20.13 11.04
CA TRP A 321 -24.41 -19.05 12.01
C TRP A 321 -24.18 -17.71 11.31
N ASN A 322 -23.37 -17.68 10.24
CA ASN A 322 -23.07 -16.45 9.50
C ASN A 322 -24.33 -15.86 8.83
N GLU A 323 -25.17 -16.73 8.27
CA GLU A 323 -26.47 -16.34 7.68
C GLU A 323 -27.42 -15.78 8.75
N ASP A 324 -27.56 -16.46 9.91
CA ASP A 324 -28.37 -15.98 11.05
C ASP A 324 -27.85 -14.64 11.60
N ALA A 325 -26.54 -14.51 11.80
CA ALA A 325 -25.93 -13.27 12.29
C ALA A 325 -26.17 -12.09 11.34
N THR A 326 -26.05 -12.31 10.03
CA THR A 326 -26.32 -11.29 9.01
C THR A 326 -27.76 -10.81 9.08
N VAL A 327 -28.73 -11.72 9.18
CA VAL A 327 -30.16 -11.37 9.27
C VAL A 327 -30.47 -10.60 10.56
N ARG A 328 -29.96 -11.05 11.71
CA ARG A 328 -30.21 -10.39 13.00
C ARG A 328 -29.61 -8.99 13.09
N LEU A 329 -28.39 -8.81 12.59
CA LEU A 329 -27.73 -7.50 12.56
C LEU A 329 -28.44 -6.56 11.58
N ALA A 330 -28.84 -7.05 10.40
CA ALA A 330 -29.61 -6.27 9.44
C ALA A 330 -30.97 -5.81 10.01
N ALA A 331 -31.68 -6.67 10.76
CA ALA A 331 -32.94 -6.32 11.42
C ALA A 331 -32.79 -5.20 12.47
N ARG A 332 -31.57 -4.93 12.93
CA ARG A 332 -31.21 -3.85 13.86
C ARG A 332 -30.61 -2.61 13.16
N GLY A 333 -30.64 -2.56 11.83
CA GLY A 333 -30.07 -1.47 11.04
C GLY A 333 -28.56 -1.53 10.84
N LEU A 334 -27.91 -2.66 11.16
CA LEU A 334 -26.44 -2.82 11.12
C LEU A 334 -25.94 -3.54 9.85
N GLY A 335 -26.76 -3.53 8.79
CA GLY A 335 -26.57 -4.34 7.58
C GLY A 335 -25.86 -3.63 6.42
N GLU A 336 -25.52 -2.33 6.54
CA GLU A 336 -24.94 -1.56 5.43
C GLU A 336 -23.66 -2.21 4.90
N GLU A 337 -23.40 -2.06 3.59
CA GLU A 337 -22.10 -2.44 3.04
C GLU A 337 -21.00 -1.57 3.67
N GLY A 338 -19.96 -2.21 4.18
CA GLY A 338 -18.83 -1.49 4.76
C GLY A 338 -18.03 -0.77 3.68
N SER A 339 -17.36 0.31 4.06
CA SER A 339 -16.49 1.05 3.16
C SER A 339 -15.28 0.20 2.72
N LEU A 340 -14.77 0.44 1.51
CA LEU A 340 -13.51 -0.15 1.07
C LEU A 340 -12.35 0.39 1.93
N TRP A 341 -11.45 -0.52 2.32
CA TRP A 341 -10.20 -0.16 3.00
C TRP A 341 -9.11 0.10 1.94
N PRO A 342 -8.38 1.21 2.04
CA PRO A 342 -7.40 1.65 1.02
C PRO A 342 -6.06 0.89 1.06
#